data_AF-A0A7W4E3T6-F1
#
_entry.id   AF-A0A7W4E3T6-F1
#
_cell.length_a   1.000
_cell.length_b   1.000
_cell.length_c   1.000
_cell.angle_alpha   90.00
_cell.angle_beta   90.00
_cell.angle_gamma   90.00
#
_symmetry.space_group_name_H-M   'P 1'
#
loop_
_entity.id
_entity.type
_entity.pdbx_description
1 polymer ?
#
loop_
_entity_poly.entity_id
_entity_poly.type
_entity_poly.pdbx_seq_one_letter_code
_entity_poly.pdbx_strand_id
1 'polypeptide(L)'
;MGSVLNSGVSSEVLAEKRVGRTSVIFTKKALMHVLEQHSEEKGTEKARMLKKICFPGTVEVDMMGREIVEKLPQELERYRRNGVRLTEDRRENLISHLYLPWSKDWIVQLRSLKPNTFEIVSFYKKRQ
;
A
#
# COMPACT_ATOMS: atom_id res chain seq x y z
N MET A 1 7.51 22.78 -10.57
CA MET A 1 8.03 21.69 -9.72
C MET A 1 7.93 20.40 -10.51
N GLY A 2 9.07 19.82 -10.90
CA GLY A 2 9.12 18.71 -11.84
C GLY A 2 8.67 17.40 -11.20
N SER A 3 7.65 16.77 -11.77
CA SER A 3 7.26 15.39 -11.47
C SER A 3 8.41 14.47 -11.89
N VAL A 4 9.18 13.97 -10.92
CA VAL A 4 10.20 12.96 -11.18
C VAL A 4 9.49 11.63 -11.46
N LEU A 5 9.36 11.30 -12.74
CA LEU A 5 8.95 9.97 -13.17
C LEU A 5 10.11 9.01 -12.89
N ASN A 6 10.04 8.27 -11.79
CA ASN A 6 10.95 7.15 -11.55
C ASN A 6 10.69 6.08 -12.60
N SER A 7 11.73 5.62 -13.31
CA SER A 7 11.68 4.76 -14.50
C SER A 7 11.02 3.37 -14.35
N GLY A 8 10.38 3.08 -13.21
CA GLY A 8 9.57 1.88 -12.98
C GLY A 8 8.12 2.16 -12.56
N VAL A 9 7.72 3.42 -12.40
CA VAL A 9 6.40 3.84 -11.91
C VAL A 9 5.77 4.78 -12.93
N SER A 10 4.63 4.39 -13.50
CA SER A 10 3.94 5.16 -14.55
C SER A 10 3.07 6.31 -14.01
N SER A 11 3.27 6.74 -12.77
CA SER A 11 2.39 7.66 -12.04
C SER A 11 3.18 8.54 -11.07
N GLU A 12 2.60 9.68 -10.69
CA GLU A 12 3.14 10.60 -9.69
C GLU A 12 3.39 9.89 -8.35
N VAL A 13 4.59 10.07 -7.78
CA VAL A 13 4.95 9.54 -6.47
C VAL A 13 4.46 10.49 -5.38
N LEU A 14 3.60 10.01 -4.50
CA LEU A 14 3.06 10.76 -3.36
C LEU A 14 3.95 10.66 -2.12
N ALA A 15 4.56 9.49 -1.92
CA ALA A 15 5.52 9.25 -0.85
C ALA A 15 6.48 8.12 -1.24
N GLU A 16 7.73 8.24 -0.81
CA GLU A 16 8.73 7.19 -0.95
C GLU A 16 9.60 7.17 0.30
N LYS A 17 9.95 5.96 0.76
CA LYS A 17 10.96 5.79 1.80
C LYS A 17 11.85 4.62 1.49
N ARG A 18 13.14 4.82 1.78
CA ARG A 18 14.18 3.80 1.67
C ARG A 18 14.83 3.55 3.02
N VAL A 19 14.96 2.27 3.37
CA VAL A 19 15.71 1.80 4.54
C VAL A 19 16.66 0.71 4.07
N GLY A 20 17.97 0.98 4.16
CA GLY A 20 18.99 0.09 3.64
C GLY A 20 18.84 -0.15 2.14
N ARG A 21 18.59 -1.41 1.76
CA ARG A 21 18.37 -1.79 0.35
C ARG A 21 16.89 -1.77 -0.04
N THR A 22 15.99 -1.62 0.92
CA THR A 22 14.55 -1.72 0.71
C THR A 22 13.93 -0.35 0.49
N SER A 23 13.12 -0.20 -0.56
CA SER A 23 12.31 0.99 -0.81
C SER A 23 10.84 0.64 -0.98
N VAL A 24 9.97 1.49 -0.45
CA VAL A 24 8.52 1.41 -0.62
C VAL A 24 8.03 2.74 -1.18
N ILE A 25 7.20 2.66 -2.22
CA ILE A 25 6.70 3.79 -2.99
C ILE A 25 5.16 3.80 -2.92
N PHE A 26 4.58 4.96 -2.66
CA PHE A 26 3.15 5.23 -2.76
C PHE A 26 2.88 6.24 -3.86
N THR A 27 1.96 5.91 -4.75
CA THR A 27 1.73 6.64 -6.00
C THR A 27 0.31 7.16 -6.08
N LYS A 28 0.09 8.18 -6.92
CA LYS A 28 -1.26 8.70 -7.17
C LYS A 28 -2.17 7.64 -7.75
N LYS A 29 -1.64 6.77 -8.61
CA LYS A 29 -2.36 5.58 -9.11
C LYS A 29 -2.83 4.68 -7.98
N ALA A 30 -1.95 4.39 -7.01
CA ALA A 30 -2.30 3.57 -5.86
C ALA A 30 -3.38 4.23 -4.99
N LEU A 31 -3.25 5.54 -4.72
CA LEU A 31 -4.27 6.30 -4.00
C LEU A 31 -5.63 6.21 -4.69
N MET A 32 -5.70 6.49 -6.00
CA MET A 32 -6.95 6.42 -6.76
C MET A 32 -7.53 5.01 -6.78
N HIS A 33 -6.68 3.98 -6.92
CA HIS A 33 -7.13 2.60 -6.89
C HIS A 33 -7.76 2.22 -5.53
N VAL A 34 -7.14 2.61 -4.42
CA VAL A 34 -7.70 2.39 -3.07
C VAL A 34 -9.01 3.13 -2.89
N LEU A 35 -9.12 4.37 -3.40
CA LEU A 35 -10.36 5.13 -3.36
C LEU A 35 -11.48 4.48 -4.18
N GLU A 36 -11.20 4.01 -5.39
CA GLU A 36 -12.21 3.32 -6.21
C GLU A 36 -12.70 2.00 -5.57
N GLN A 37 -11.78 1.26 -4.94
CA GLN A 37 -12.09 -0.04 -4.33
C GLN A 37 -12.79 0.11 -2.97
N HIS A 38 -12.37 1.09 -2.17
CA HIS A 38 -12.69 1.16 -0.74
C HIS A 38 -13.23 2.54 -0.28
N SER A 39 -13.32 3.55 -1.13
CA SER A 39 -13.93 4.83 -0.76
C SER A 39 -15.30 4.96 -1.42
N GLU A 40 -16.34 4.56 -0.70
CA GLU A 40 -17.69 5.07 -0.95
C GLU A 40 -18.04 6.04 0.18
N GLU A 41 -18.81 7.10 -0.12
CA GLU A 41 -19.27 8.05 0.89
C GLU A 41 -19.96 7.31 2.04
N LYS A 42 -19.48 7.59 3.26
CA LYS A 42 -20.04 7.03 4.49
C LYS A 42 -21.53 7.39 4.57
N GLY A 43 -22.40 6.38 4.45
CA GLY A 43 -23.85 6.56 4.53
C GLY A 43 -24.61 6.31 3.23
N THR A 44 -23.91 6.08 2.10
CA THR A 44 -24.57 5.68 0.86
C THR A 44 -25.19 4.28 0.95
N GLU A 45 -26.31 4.09 0.26
CA GLU A 45 -27.05 2.82 0.25
C GLU A 45 -26.22 1.68 -0.36
N LYS A 46 -25.43 2.00 -1.40
CA LYS A 46 -24.47 1.10 -2.03
C LYS A 46 -23.39 0.62 -1.06
N ALA A 47 -22.84 1.52 -0.24
CA ALA A 47 -21.82 1.17 0.75
C ALA A 47 -22.39 0.26 1.84
N ARG A 48 -23.63 0.54 2.28
CA ARG A 48 -24.38 -0.30 3.22
C ARG A 48 -24.64 -1.69 2.64
N MET A 49 -25.09 -1.78 1.39
CA MET A 49 -25.38 -3.07 0.73
C MET A 49 -24.11 -3.90 0.49
N LEU A 50 -23.02 -3.28 0.04
CA LEU A 50 -21.76 -3.98 -0.29
C LEU A 50 -20.86 -4.24 0.93
N LYS A 51 -21.28 -3.79 2.12
CA LYS A 51 -20.51 -3.81 3.38
C LYS A 51 -19.10 -3.21 3.24
N LYS A 52 -18.85 -2.38 2.23
CA LYS A 52 -17.49 -1.92 1.88
C LYS A 52 -16.85 -1.24 3.10
N ILE A 53 -15.55 -1.51 3.30
CA ILE A 53 -14.76 -0.72 4.26
C ILE A 53 -14.81 0.69 3.73
N CYS A 54 -15.35 1.64 4.49
CA CYS A 54 -15.50 3.03 4.04
C CYS A 54 -14.40 3.86 4.69
N PHE A 55 -13.61 4.55 3.86
CA PHE A 55 -12.78 5.64 4.35
C PHE A 55 -13.59 6.95 4.35
N PRO A 56 -13.52 7.76 5.41
CA PRO A 56 -14.19 9.06 5.50
C PRO A 56 -13.82 10.07 4.40
N GLY A 57 -12.67 9.91 3.74
CA GLY A 57 -12.30 10.71 2.57
C GLY A 57 -10.86 10.49 2.10
N THR A 58 -10.51 11.13 0.97
CA THR A 58 -9.19 11.05 0.32
C THR A 58 -8.02 11.36 1.25
N VAL A 59 -8.20 12.31 2.17
CA VAL A 59 -7.16 12.73 3.12
C VAL A 59 -6.76 11.58 4.04
N GLU A 60 -7.72 10.80 4.54
CA GLU A 60 -7.41 9.68 5.44
C GLU A 60 -6.69 8.54 4.71
N VAL A 61 -7.07 8.29 3.46
CA VAL A 61 -6.40 7.30 2.61
C VAL A 61 -4.96 7.74 2.31
N ASP A 62 -4.74 9.00 1.94
CA ASP A 62 -3.38 9.52 1.69
C ASP A 62 -2.52 9.47 2.96
N MET A 63 -3.07 9.89 4.11
CA MET A 63 -2.37 9.82 5.40
C MET A 63 -1.96 8.37 5.75
N MET A 64 -2.86 7.40 5.56
CA MET A 64 -2.56 6.00 5.81
C MET A 64 -1.50 5.47 4.83
N GLY A 65 -1.61 5.80 3.54
CA GLY A 65 -0.60 5.45 2.53
C GLY A 65 0.80 5.95 2.91
N ARG A 66 0.89 7.19 3.38
CA ARG A 66 2.14 7.79 3.89
C ARG A 66 2.65 7.09 5.15
N GLU A 67 1.78 6.76 6.10
CA GLU A 67 2.17 6.02 7.31
C GLU A 67 2.73 4.64 6.98
N ILE A 68 2.12 3.94 6.01
CA ILE A 68 2.61 2.66 5.51
C ILE A 68 4.01 2.82 4.92
N VAL A 69 4.23 3.82 4.05
CA VAL A 69 5.56 4.12 3.50
C VAL A 69 6.58 4.40 4.60
N GLU A 70 6.19 5.08 5.67
CA GLU A 70 7.09 5.45 6.77
C GLU A 70 7.59 4.24 7.57
N LYS A 71 6.73 3.24 7.80
CA LYS A 71 7.01 2.11 8.71
C LYS A 71 7.41 0.82 7.98
N LEU A 72 6.81 0.56 6.82
CA LEU A 72 6.93 -0.71 6.11
C LEU A 72 8.36 -1.08 5.66
N PRO A 73 9.21 -0.16 5.16
CA PRO A 73 10.58 -0.50 4.77
C PRO A 73 11.42 -1.13 5.89
N GLN A 74 11.25 -0.66 7.13
CA GLN A 74 11.98 -1.20 8.29
C GLN A 74 11.55 -2.63 8.60
N GLU A 75 10.26 -2.91 8.47
CA GLU A 75 9.67 -4.21 8.78
C GLU A 75 9.99 -5.23 7.69
N LEU A 76 10.03 -4.81 6.43
CA LEU A 76 10.55 -5.63 5.32
C LEU A 76 12.02 -6.00 5.50
N GLU A 77 12.86 -5.05 5.92
CA GLU A 77 14.26 -5.31 6.28
C GLU A 77 14.37 -6.31 7.44
N ARG A 78 13.50 -6.20 8.44
CA ARG A 78 13.43 -7.13 9.58
C ARG A 78 13.04 -8.55 9.14
N TYR A 79 11.98 -8.71 8.33
CA TYR A 79 11.57 -10.00 7.78
C TYR A 79 12.73 -10.65 7.00
N ARG A 80 13.42 -9.86 6.18
CA ARG A 80 14.58 -10.33 5.41
C ARG A 80 15.72 -10.80 6.31
N ARG A 81 16.07 -10.05 7.36
CA ARG A 81 17.11 -10.45 8.33
C ARG A 81 16.77 -11.76 9.03
N ASN A 82 15.49 -12.02 9.24
CA ASN A 82 14.98 -13.25 9.85
C ASN A 82 14.83 -14.41 8.85
N GLY A 83 15.30 -14.26 7.60
CA GLY A 83 15.21 -15.30 6.57
C GLY A 83 13.80 -15.54 6.03
N VAL A 84 12.82 -14.70 6.39
CA VAL A 84 11.44 -14.82 5.90
C VAL A 84 11.42 -14.37 4.45
N ARG A 85 11.09 -15.31 3.54
CA ARG A 85 10.81 -14.98 2.14
C ARG A 85 9.45 -14.33 2.08
N LEU A 86 9.40 -13.08 1.62
CA LEU A 86 8.17 -12.46 1.16
C LEU A 86 7.70 -13.29 -0.03
N THR A 87 6.59 -14.02 0.12
CA THR A 87 5.99 -14.78 -0.98
C THR A 87 5.50 -13.80 -2.03
N GLU A 88 6.30 -13.63 -3.08
CA GLU A 88 5.85 -13.08 -4.36
C GLU A 88 4.94 -14.12 -5.01
N ASP A 89 3.67 -13.80 -5.21
CA ASP A 89 2.85 -14.62 -6.09
C ASP A 89 3.38 -14.46 -7.51
N ARG A 90 4.03 -15.52 -8.02
CA ARG A 90 4.68 -15.54 -9.33
C ARG A 90 3.70 -15.26 -10.48
N ARG A 91 2.39 -15.43 -10.28
CA ARG A 91 1.38 -15.20 -11.33
C ARG A 91 0.97 -13.73 -11.45
N GLU A 92 1.15 -12.92 -10.40
CA GLU A 92 0.61 -11.55 -10.38
C GLU A 92 1.65 -10.44 -10.08
N ASN A 93 2.91 -10.77 -9.80
CA ASN A 93 3.92 -9.81 -9.30
C ASN A 93 3.47 -9.05 -8.02
N LEU A 94 2.49 -9.62 -7.31
CA LEU A 94 1.92 -9.11 -6.08
C LEU A 94 2.59 -9.85 -4.92
N ILE A 95 3.23 -9.10 -4.02
CA ILE A 95 3.60 -9.59 -2.70
C ILE A 95 2.34 -9.53 -1.87
N SER A 96 1.81 -10.73 -1.63
CA SER A 96 0.50 -10.94 -1.06
C SER A 96 0.51 -10.61 0.43
N HIS A 97 -0.31 -9.63 0.80
CA HIS A 97 -0.88 -9.42 2.15
C HIS A 97 0.12 -9.44 3.31
N LEU A 98 0.94 -8.39 3.43
CA LEU A 98 1.72 -8.21 4.63
C LEU A 98 0.84 -7.77 5.78
N TYR A 99 0.84 -8.57 6.85
CA TYR A 99 0.27 -8.16 8.12
C TYR A 99 1.17 -7.08 8.73
N LEU A 100 0.61 -5.89 8.94
CA LEU A 100 1.33 -4.78 9.56
C LEU A 100 1.27 -4.94 11.08
N PRO A 101 2.36 -5.26 11.79
CA PRO A 101 2.31 -5.53 13.24
C PRO A 101 1.84 -4.32 14.06
N TRP A 102 2.13 -3.10 13.59
CA TRP A 102 1.70 -1.85 14.23
C TRP A 102 0.24 -1.49 13.92
N SER A 103 -0.35 -2.17 12.95
CA SER A 103 -1.69 -1.87 12.45
C SER A 103 -2.44 -3.20 12.34
N LYS A 104 -2.83 -3.73 13.51
CA LYS A 104 -3.39 -5.09 13.68
C LYS A 104 -4.62 -5.39 12.82
N ASP A 105 -5.23 -4.35 12.27
CA ASP A 105 -6.42 -4.43 11.43
C ASP A 105 -6.14 -4.09 9.98
N TRP A 106 -4.90 -3.89 9.52
CA TRP A 106 -4.64 -3.43 8.15
C TRP A 106 -3.88 -4.45 7.33
N ILE A 107 -4.35 -4.61 6.09
CA ILE A 107 -3.73 -5.44 5.06
C ILE A 107 -3.17 -4.50 4.00
N VAL A 108 -1.92 -4.74 3.60
CA VAL A 108 -1.28 -4.03 2.49
C VAL A 108 -0.91 -5.01 1.40
N GLN A 109 -1.22 -4.63 0.16
CA GLN A 109 -0.78 -5.29 -1.04
C GLN A 109 0.35 -4.48 -1.67
N LEU A 110 1.45 -5.16 -1.96
CA LEU A 110 2.62 -4.57 -2.61
C LEU A 110 2.84 -5.21 -3.97
N ARG A 111 3.33 -4.43 -4.93
CA ARG A 111 3.84 -4.91 -6.20
C ARG A 111 5.36 -4.79 -6.21
N SER A 112 6.06 -5.86 -6.60
CA SER A 112 7.51 -5.81 -6.81
C SER A 112 7.80 -5.05 -8.11
N LEU A 113 8.56 -3.96 -8.04
CA LEU A 113 8.98 -3.20 -9.22
C LEU A 113 10.37 -3.62 -9.69
N LYS A 114 11.30 -3.73 -8.73
CA LYS A 114 12.69 -4.15 -8.89
C LYS A 114 13.10 -4.86 -7.59
N PRO A 115 14.22 -5.60 -7.55
CA PRO A 115 14.66 -6.23 -6.32
C PRO A 115 14.74 -5.24 -5.14
N ASN A 116 14.00 -5.52 -4.07
CA ASN A 116 13.87 -4.69 -2.86
C ASN A 116 13.14 -3.34 -3.05
N THR A 117 12.48 -3.11 -4.19
CA THR A 117 11.67 -1.91 -4.43
C THR A 117 10.23 -2.30 -4.67
N PHE A 118 9.35 -1.76 -3.84
CA PHE A 118 7.94 -2.14 -3.80
C PHE A 118 7.04 -0.92 -4.02
N GLU A 119 5.97 -1.10 -4.79
CA GLU A 119 4.88 -0.14 -4.92
C GLU A 119 3.70 -0.61 -4.05
N ILE A 120 3.14 0.28 -3.24
CA ILE A 120 1.85 0.03 -2.60
C ILE A 120 0.79 0.02 -3.70
N VAL A 121 0.05 -1.07 -3.86
CA VAL A 121 -1.01 -1.19 -4.89
C VAL A 121 -2.39 -1.05 -4.29
N SER A 122 -2.58 -1.56 -3.07
CA SER A 122 -3.82 -1.42 -2.32
C SER A 122 -3.56 -1.59 -0.82
N PHE A 123 -4.45 -1.04 0.00
CA PHE A 123 -4.50 -1.33 1.43
C PHE A 123 -5.92 -1.13 1.97
N TYR A 124 -6.29 -1.93 2.95
CA TYR A 124 -7.62 -1.89 3.53
C TYR A 124 -7.64 -2.44 4.96
N LYS A 125 -8.65 -2.01 5.73
CA LYS A 125 -8.87 -2.49 7.09
C LYS A 125 -9.58 -3.85 7.07
N LYS A 126 -9.07 -4.89 7.73
CA LYS A 126 -9.78 -6.14 7.99
C LYS A 126 -11.16 -5.84 8.57
N ARG A 127 -12.18 -6.49 8.02
CA ARG A 127 -13.50 -6.53 8.65
C ARG A 127 -13.37 -7.36 9.95
N GLN A 128 -13.85 -6.81 11.06
CA GLN A 128 -14.05 -7.55 12.30
C GLN A 128 -15.26 -8.47 12.18
#